data_AF-A0A951G134-F1
#
_entry.id   AF-A0A951G134-F1
#
_cell.length_a   1.000
_cell.length_b   1.000
_cell.length_c   1.000
_cell.angle_alpha   90.00
_cell.angle_beta   90.00
_cell.angle_gamma   90.00
#
_symmetry.space_group_name_H-M   'P 1'
#
loop_
_entity.id
_entity.type
_entity.pdbx_description
1 polymer ?
#
loop_
_entity_poly.entity_id
_entity_poly.type
_entity_poly.pdbx_seq_one_letter_code
_entity_poly.pdbx_strand_id
1 'polypeptide(L)'
;MSADLVELARKGYEAIRRGDLDAIRELLDPDVKWHGGDPSDEFACQNRKQALAWMGRARRQGPIGELIDVIDAGERVVVIMRRTGEDGQPELVANLTTFRDGKVIEMVHYPDPDEARRAAGV
;
A
#
# COMPACT_ATOMS: atom_id res chain seq x y z
N MET A 1 7.93 -10.29 14.78
CA MET A 1 8.66 -11.04 13.74
C MET A 1 8.02 -10.72 12.39
N SER A 2 8.71 -10.92 11.28
CA SER A 2 8.24 -10.48 9.96
C SER A 2 6.91 -11.12 9.49
N ALA A 3 6.59 -12.34 9.96
CA ALA A 3 5.26 -12.95 9.81
C ALA A 3 4.12 -12.07 10.39
N ASP A 4 4.38 -11.32 11.47
CA ASP A 4 3.40 -10.41 12.06
C ASP A 4 3.13 -9.20 11.16
N LEU A 5 4.13 -8.75 10.39
CA LEU A 5 3.99 -7.63 9.45
C LEU A 5 3.22 -8.04 8.19
N VAL A 6 3.42 -9.26 7.70
CA VAL A 6 2.60 -9.83 6.61
C VAL A 6 1.13 -9.86 7.01
N GLU A 7 0.82 -10.35 8.21
CA GLU A 7 -0.56 -10.36 8.73
C GLU A 7 -1.11 -8.95 8.94
N LEU A 8 -0.27 -8.01 9.40
CA LEU A 8 -0.66 -6.62 9.55
C LEU A 8 -0.97 -5.95 8.20
N ALA A 9 -0.17 -6.23 7.17
CA ALA A 9 -0.41 -5.77 5.81
C ALA A 9 -1.70 -6.36 5.22
N ARG A 10 -1.96 -7.66 5.43
CA ARG A 10 -3.23 -8.30 5.04
C ARG A 10 -4.44 -7.66 5.73
N LYS A 11 -4.35 -7.39 7.04
CA LYS A 11 -5.39 -6.68 7.79
C LYS A 11 -5.61 -5.26 7.29
N GLY A 12 -4.53 -4.53 6.99
CA GLY A 12 -4.58 -3.19 6.40
C GLY A 12 -5.29 -3.20 5.05
N TYR A 13 -4.94 -4.14 4.17
CA TYR A 13 -5.61 -4.33 2.88
C TYR A 13 -7.12 -4.57 3.05
N GLU A 14 -7.53 -5.47 3.94
CA GLU A 14 -8.94 -5.76 4.20
C GLU A 14 -9.69 -4.54 4.78
N ALA A 15 -9.03 -3.73 5.63
CA ALA A 15 -9.59 -2.48 6.12
C ALA A 15 -9.85 -1.48 4.98
N ILE A 16 -8.88 -1.33 4.05
CA ILE A 16 -9.05 -0.47 2.85
C ILE A 16 -10.21 -0.97 2.00
N ARG A 17 -10.27 -2.28 1.76
CA ARG A 17 -11.34 -2.91 0.98
C ARG A 17 -12.74 -2.68 1.59
N ARG A 18 -12.85 -2.72 2.93
CA ARG A 18 -14.11 -2.45 3.65
C ARG A 18 -14.41 -0.96 3.81
N GLY A 19 -13.44 -0.09 3.53
CA GLY A 19 -13.54 1.35 3.76
C GLY A 19 -13.46 1.73 5.23
N ASP A 20 -12.82 0.91 6.07
CA ASP A 20 -12.57 1.16 7.48
C ASP A 20 -11.38 2.13 7.64
N LEU A 21 -11.67 3.42 7.45
CA LEU A 21 -10.67 4.49 7.53
C LEU A 21 -10.12 4.67 8.95
N ASP A 22 -10.83 4.25 9.99
CA ASP A 22 -10.36 4.34 11.37
C ASP A 22 -9.28 3.29 11.66
N ALA A 23 -9.49 2.04 11.24
CA ALA A 23 -8.46 1.01 11.33
C ALA A 23 -7.19 1.40 10.54
N ILE A 24 -7.36 1.99 9.35
CA ILE A 24 -6.23 2.48 8.55
C ILE A 24 -5.53 3.64 9.26
N ARG A 25 -6.28 4.60 9.81
CA ARG A 25 -5.73 5.74 10.56
C ARG A 25 -4.86 5.27 11.73
N GLU A 26 -5.24 4.19 12.39
CA GLU A 26 -4.46 3.58 13.47
C GLU A 26 -3.22 2.86 12.96
N LEU A 27 -3.27 2.25 11.77
CA LEU A 27 -2.13 1.58 11.16
C LEU A 27 -1.06 2.53 10.61
N LEU A 28 -1.46 3.70 10.13
CA LEU A 28 -0.56 4.70 9.54
C LEU A 28 0.16 5.53 10.61
N ASP A 29 1.46 5.71 10.42
CA ASP A 29 2.23 6.72 11.13
C ASP A 29 1.72 8.14 10.79
N PRO A 30 1.68 9.09 11.74
CA PRO A 30 1.29 10.48 11.45
C PRO A 30 2.03 11.10 10.25
N ASP A 31 3.32 10.78 10.08
CA ASP A 31 4.22 11.33 9.07
C ASP A 31 4.44 10.39 7.87
N VAL A 32 3.56 9.39 7.71
CA VAL A 32 3.65 8.40 6.62
C VAL A 32 3.81 9.06 5.25
N LYS A 33 4.72 8.50 4.44
CA LYS A 33 4.87 8.85 3.03
C LYS A 33 4.12 7.87 2.14
N TRP A 34 3.40 8.38 1.15
CA TRP A 34 2.78 7.56 0.12
C TRP A 34 3.07 8.17 -1.24
N HIS A 35 3.71 7.42 -2.13
CA HIS A 35 4.07 7.90 -3.47
C HIS A 35 4.22 6.75 -4.47
N GLY A 36 4.32 7.07 -5.77
CA GLY A 36 4.54 6.10 -6.86
C GLY A 36 5.96 6.14 -7.43
N GLY A 37 6.97 6.34 -6.57
CA GLY A 37 8.35 6.56 -7.00
C GLY A 37 9.02 7.70 -6.24
N ASP A 38 8.94 8.94 -6.75
CA ASP A 38 9.52 10.11 -6.09
C ASP A 38 8.63 10.59 -4.92
N PRO A 39 9.13 10.58 -3.66
CA PRO A 39 8.37 11.08 -2.51
C PRO A 39 8.17 12.60 -2.51
N SER A 40 8.85 13.36 -3.37
CA SER A 40 8.69 14.80 -3.52
C SER A 40 7.70 15.23 -4.61
N ASP A 41 7.14 14.24 -5.33
CA ASP A 41 6.15 14.47 -6.38
C ASP A 41 4.89 15.18 -5.83
N GLU A 42 4.24 16.01 -6.66
CA GLU A 42 3.06 16.77 -6.24
C GLU A 42 1.86 15.89 -5.84
N PHE A 43 1.82 14.66 -6.34
CA PHE A 43 0.80 13.66 -6.02
C PHE A 43 1.19 12.78 -4.82
N ALA A 44 2.40 12.94 -4.27
CA ALA A 44 2.85 12.23 -3.09
C ALA A 44 2.14 12.75 -1.81
N CYS A 45 1.63 11.82 -1.00
CA CYS A 45 1.16 12.15 0.34
C CYS A 45 2.33 12.21 1.31
N GLN A 46 2.40 13.29 2.07
CA GLN A 46 3.47 13.59 3.01
C GLN A 46 3.12 13.26 4.47
N ASN A 47 1.87 12.87 4.73
CA ASN A 47 1.37 12.54 6.06
C ASN A 47 0.07 11.73 5.98
N ARG A 48 -0.33 11.18 7.13
CA ARG A 48 -1.55 10.37 7.28
C ARG A 48 -2.82 11.06 6.81
N LYS A 49 -2.96 12.37 7.05
CA LYS A 49 -4.18 13.12 6.65
C LYS A 49 -4.32 13.12 5.13
N GLN A 50 -3.23 13.36 4.42
CA GLN A 50 -3.22 13.33 2.95
C GLN A 50 -3.48 11.91 2.42
N ALA A 51 -2.84 10.89 2.99
CA ALA A 51 -3.05 9.49 2.61
C ALA A 51 -4.52 9.04 2.79
N LEU A 52 -5.13 9.35 3.94
CA LEU A 52 -6.54 9.03 4.20
C LEU A 52 -7.48 9.79 3.25
N ALA A 53 -7.20 11.06 2.98
CA ALA A 53 -7.97 11.85 2.03
C ALA A 53 -7.87 11.28 0.60
N TRP A 54 -6.68 10.83 0.20
CA TRP A 54 -6.45 10.16 -1.08
C TRP A 54 -7.23 8.84 -1.17
N MET A 55 -7.13 7.97 -0.16
CA MET A 55 -7.89 6.71 -0.11
C MET A 55 -9.41 6.92 -0.17
N GLY A 56 -9.92 7.93 0.54
CA GLY A 56 -11.33 8.30 0.50
C GLY A 56 -11.78 8.76 -0.89
N ARG A 57 -10.90 9.39 -1.68
CA ARG A 57 -11.16 9.73 -3.10
C ARG A 57 -11.08 8.50 -3.99
N ALA A 58 -10.01 7.72 -3.89
CA ALA A 58 -9.77 6.52 -4.70
C ALA A 58 -10.92 5.51 -4.60
N ARG A 59 -11.47 5.31 -3.39
CA ARG A 59 -12.64 4.44 -3.17
C ARG A 59 -13.89 4.85 -3.98
N ARG A 60 -14.04 6.14 -4.31
CA ARG A 60 -15.14 6.61 -5.15
C ARG A 60 -14.91 6.35 -6.64
N GLN A 61 -13.66 6.12 -7.03
CA GLN A 61 -13.27 5.84 -8.42
C GLN A 61 -13.34 4.34 -8.74
N GLY A 62 -13.19 3.48 -7.74
CA GLY A 62 -13.33 2.04 -7.92
C GLY A 62 -12.78 1.23 -6.76
N PRO A 63 -12.85 -0.11 -6.85
CA PRO A 63 -12.19 -1.00 -5.90
C PRO A 63 -10.67 -0.90 -6.01
N ILE A 64 -9.97 -1.16 -4.91
CA ILE A 64 -8.50 -1.12 -4.83
C ILE A 64 -7.80 -2.28 -5.55
N GLY A 65 -8.56 -3.27 -6.02
CA GLY A 65 -8.06 -4.52 -6.60
C GLY A 65 -8.45 -5.76 -5.78
N GLU A 66 -7.95 -6.91 -6.21
CA GLU A 66 -7.95 -8.20 -5.52
C GLU A 66 -6.56 -8.47 -4.94
N LEU A 67 -6.46 -8.92 -3.69
CA LEU A 67 -5.18 -9.28 -3.08
C LEU A 67 -4.71 -10.60 -3.66
N ILE A 68 -3.54 -10.60 -4.30
CA ILE A 68 -2.94 -11.80 -4.90
C ILE A 68 -1.92 -12.41 -3.96
N ASP A 69 -1.01 -11.59 -3.42
CA ASP A 69 0.05 -12.09 -2.56
C ASP A 69 0.57 -11.01 -1.60
N VAL A 70 1.19 -11.45 -0.51
CA VAL A 70 1.88 -10.60 0.45
C VAL A 70 3.21 -11.25 0.79
N ILE A 71 4.30 -10.64 0.36
CA ILE A 71 5.65 -11.18 0.49
C ILE A 71 6.37 -10.47 1.63
N ASP A 72 6.95 -11.28 2.50
CA ASP A 72 7.84 -10.84 3.56
C ASP A 72 9.18 -10.35 2.99
N ALA A 73 9.56 -9.12 3.33
CA ALA A 73 10.87 -8.54 3.04
C ALA A 73 11.48 -7.87 4.30
N GLY A 74 11.36 -8.52 5.47
CA GLY A 74 11.95 -8.06 6.73
C GLY A 74 11.11 -6.98 7.40
N GLU A 75 11.62 -5.74 7.45
CA GLU A 75 10.86 -4.57 7.94
C GLU A 75 9.90 -3.99 6.88
N ARG A 76 9.91 -4.59 5.68
CA ARG A 76 9.06 -4.22 4.55
C ARG A 76 8.22 -5.40 4.11
N VAL A 77 7.12 -5.09 3.45
CA VAL A 77 6.22 -6.09 2.89
C VAL A 77 5.82 -5.65 1.48
N VAL A 78 5.88 -6.57 0.52
CA VAL A 78 5.37 -6.34 -0.83
C VAL A 78 3.94 -6.87 -0.90
N VAL A 79 2.97 -6.00 -1.16
CA VAL A 79 1.55 -6.35 -1.33
C VAL A 79 1.23 -6.32 -2.82
N ILE A 80 0.95 -7.49 -3.41
CA ILE A 80 0.61 -7.63 -4.82
C ILE A 80 -0.90 -7.68 -4.98
N MET A 81 -1.43 -6.85 -5.87
CA MET A 81 -2.85 -6.74 -6.14
C MET A 81 -3.11 -6.89 -7.63
N ARG A 82 -4.27 -7.45 -7.97
CA ARG A 82 -4.80 -7.46 -9.33
C ARG A 82 -5.88 -6.41 -9.45
N ARG A 83 -5.76 -5.51 -10.42
CA ARG A 83 -6.78 -4.50 -10.75
C ARG A 83 -7.18 -4.61 -12.21
N THR A 84 -8.24 -3.89 -12.58
CA THR A 84 -8.56 -3.68 -14.00
C THR A 84 -7.77 -2.45 -14.47
N GLY A 85 -6.91 -2.64 -15.47
CA GLY A 85 -6.18 -1.58 -16.14
C GLY A 85 -7.10 -0.68 -16.97
N GLU A 86 -6.55 0.43 -17.48
CA GLU A 86 -7.32 1.40 -18.28
C GLU A 86 -7.83 0.81 -19.61
N ASP A 87 -7.14 -0.20 -20.14
CA ASP A 87 -7.52 -0.98 -21.32
C ASP A 87 -8.59 -2.06 -21.03
N GLY A 88 -9.07 -2.14 -19.78
CA GLY A 88 -10.03 -3.12 -19.31
C GLY A 88 -9.43 -4.50 -19.03
N GLN A 89 -8.12 -4.69 -19.19
CA GLN A 89 -7.46 -5.97 -18.94
C GLN A 89 -7.00 -6.10 -17.48
N PRO A 90 -6.89 -7.33 -16.95
CA PRO A 90 -6.30 -7.54 -15.64
C PRO A 90 -4.82 -7.11 -15.60
N GLU A 91 -4.47 -6.26 -14.64
CA GLU A 91 -3.11 -5.76 -14.39
C GLU A 91 -2.68 -6.18 -12.98
N LEU A 92 -1.45 -6.67 -12.82
CA LEU A 92 -0.85 -6.85 -11.50
C LEU A 92 -0.06 -5.60 -11.15
N VAL A 93 -0.28 -5.08 -9.95
CA VAL A 93 0.46 -3.95 -9.37
C VAL A 93 0.93 -4.32 -7.97
N ALA A 94 1.85 -3.54 -7.41
CA ALA A 94 2.33 -3.80 -6.06
C ALA A 94 2.48 -2.52 -5.23
N ASN A 95 2.35 -2.66 -3.92
CA ASN A 95 2.77 -1.65 -2.96
C ASN A 95 3.89 -2.24 -2.09
N LEU A 96 5.04 -1.56 -2.05
CA LEU A 96 6.07 -1.81 -1.05
C LEU A 96 5.75 -1.00 0.19
N THR A 97 5.48 -1.68 1.30
CA THR A 97 5.06 -1.06 2.57
C THR A 97 6.16 -1.24 3.61
N THR A 98 6.71 -0.13 4.11
CA THR A 98 7.73 -0.13 5.16
C THR A 98 7.08 0.08 6.52
N PHE A 99 7.45 -0.77 7.48
CA PHE A 99 6.95 -0.71 8.85
C PHE A 99 8.03 -0.27 9.83
N ARG A 100 7.61 0.43 10.89
CA ARG A 100 8.41 0.69 12.10
C ARG A 100 7.47 0.69 13.30
N ASP A 101 7.83 -0.05 14.35
CA ASP A 101 7.03 -0.15 15.59
C ASP A 101 5.54 -0.51 15.34
N GLY A 102 5.29 -1.36 14.34
CA GLY A 102 3.94 -1.77 13.95
C GLY A 102 3.11 -0.70 13.24
N LYS A 103 3.73 0.41 12.82
CA LYS A 103 3.12 1.47 11.98
C LYS A 103 3.68 1.44 10.58
N VAL A 104 2.84 1.77 9.60
CA VAL A 104 3.29 2.03 8.23
C VAL A 104 3.89 3.43 8.19
N ILE A 105 5.18 3.52 7.86
CA ILE A 105 5.90 4.79 7.73
C ILE A 105 6.07 5.21 6.27
N GLU A 106 5.99 4.26 5.33
CA GLU A 106 6.12 4.54 3.90
C GLU A 106 5.37 3.49 3.09
N MET A 107 4.72 3.92 2.02
CA MET A 107 4.09 3.08 1.02
C MET A 107 4.47 3.57 -0.36
N VAL A 108 5.11 2.71 -1.14
CA VAL A 108 5.52 3.01 -2.52
C VAL A 108 4.71 2.16 -3.48
N HIS A 109 3.96 2.81 -4.36
CA HIS A 109 3.20 2.15 -5.42
C HIS A 109 4.10 1.85 -6.62
N TYR A 110 4.01 0.62 -7.13
CA TYR A 110 4.69 0.16 -8.34
C TYR A 110 3.66 -0.38 -9.33
N PRO A 111 3.74 0.03 -10.61
CA PRO A 111 2.93 -0.54 -11.67
C PRO A 111 3.38 -1.98 -12.03
N ASP A 112 4.63 -2.35 -11.71
CA ASP A 112 5.18 -3.70 -11.92
C ASP A 112 5.55 -4.34 -10.56
N PRO A 113 4.94 -5.49 -10.18
CA PRO A 113 5.32 -6.23 -8.99
C PRO A 113 6.79 -6.65 -8.95
N ASP A 114 7.42 -6.89 -10.10
CA ASP A 114 8.83 -7.29 -10.14
C ASP A 114 9.76 -6.12 -9.78
N GLU A 115 9.37 -4.88 -10.07
CA GLU A 115 10.07 -3.69 -9.57
C GLU A 115 9.98 -3.57 -8.05
N ALA A 116 8.79 -3.81 -7.47
CA ALA A 116 8.60 -3.79 -6.03
C ALA A 116 9.45 -4.86 -5.32
N ARG A 117 9.53 -6.07 -5.88
CA ARG A 117 10.38 -7.16 -5.40
C ARG A 117 11.86 -6.77 -5.42
N ARG A 118 12.34 -6.25 -6.56
CA ARG A 118 13.72 -5.75 -6.70
C ARG A 118 14.03 -4.65 -5.67
N ALA A 119 13.12 -3.70 -5.46
CA ALA A 119 13.28 -2.64 -4.46
C ALA A 119 13.27 -3.16 -3.02
N ALA A 120 12.56 -4.27 -2.78
CA ALA A 120 12.53 -4.98 -1.49
C ALA A 120 13.74 -5.90 -1.28
N GLY A 121 14.48 -6.24 -2.33
CA GLY A 121 15.64 -7.14 -2.28
C GLY A 121 15.28 -8.63 -2.26
N VAL A 122 14.12 -9.00 -2.82
CA VAL A 122 13.59 -10.38 -2.87
C VAL A 122 13.29 -10.85 -4.29
#